data_AF-A0A935M2V3-F1
#
_entry.id   AF-A0A935M2V3-F1
#
_cell.length_a   1.000
_cell.length_b   1.000
_cell.length_c   1.000
_cell.angle_alpha   90.00
_cell.angle_beta   90.00
_cell.angle_gamma   90.00
#
_symmetry.space_group_name_H-M   'P 1'
#
loop_
_entity.id
_entity.type
_entity.pdbx_description
1 polymer ?
#
loop_
_entity_poly.entity_id
_entity_poly.type
_entity_poly.pdbx_seq_one_letter_code
_entity_poly.pdbx_strand_id
1 'polypeptide(L)'
;MHEKVIEIIVYILNEMRNSKQISEIDIKRLNSDGYTDAEINTAFAWIFSKIDSGEKLFAESSETSKSHRFFHSAEQSIMSTEAMGYLIQMKELGMITDMDEELIIDKIFWQAIRK
;
A
#
# COMPACT_ATOMS: atom_id res chain seq x y z
N MET A 1 2.49 -8.49 12.89
CA MET A 1 3.84 -8.48 12.28
C MET A 1 3.77 -8.08 10.81
N HIS A 2 3.00 -8.77 9.96
CA HIS A 2 2.90 -8.41 8.54
C HIS A 2 2.27 -7.02 8.29
N GLU A 3 1.26 -6.61 9.07
CA GLU A 3 0.62 -5.29 8.95
C GLU A 3 1.62 -4.14 9.13
N LYS A 4 2.43 -4.19 10.20
CA LYS A 4 3.48 -3.19 10.46
C LYS A 4 4.51 -3.09 9.34
N VAL A 5 4.91 -4.21 8.74
CA VAL A 5 5.83 -4.19 7.60
C VAL A 5 5.20 -3.49 6.41
N ILE A 6 3.92 -3.75 6.11
CA ILE A 6 3.22 -3.06 5.01
C ILE A 6 3.11 -1.56 5.28
N GLU A 7 2.75 -1.15 6.50
CA GLU A 7 2.71 0.26 6.89
C GLU A 7 4.05 0.97 6.65
N ILE A 8 5.16 0.33 7.04
CA ILE A 8 6.51 0.86 6.81
C ILE A 8 6.78 1.02 5.31
N ILE A 9 6.41 0.03 4.49
CA ILE A 9 6.61 0.10 3.04
C ILE A 9 5.78 1.26 2.45
N VAL A 10 4.50 1.39 2.82
CA VAL A 10 3.63 2.49 2.35
C VAL A 10 4.22 3.85 2.73
N TYR A 11 4.68 3.99 3.97
CA TYR A 11 5.33 5.21 4.44
C TYR A 11 6.57 5.55 3.60
N ILE A 12 7.47 4.59 3.40
CA ILE A 12 8.71 4.77 2.63
C ILE A 12 8.39 5.18 1.19
N LEU A 13 7.47 4.46 0.52
CA LEU A 13 7.12 4.76 -0.87
C LEU A 13 6.50 6.16 -1.02
N ASN A 14 5.70 6.59 -0.04
CA ASN A 14 5.13 7.94 -0.04
C ASN A 14 6.20 9.03 0.15
N GLU A 15 7.16 8.81 1.04
CA GLU A 15 8.31 9.71 1.22
C GLU A 15 9.18 9.80 -0.04
N MET A 16 9.39 8.66 -0.73
CA MET A 16 10.13 8.60 -2.00
C MET A 16 9.41 9.32 -3.14
N ARG A 17 8.07 9.20 -3.23
CA ARG A 17 7.27 9.95 -4.22
C ARG A 17 7.36 11.46 -4.00
N ASN A 18 7.48 11.90 -2.76
CA ASN A 18 7.63 13.32 -2.38
C ASN A 18 9.08 13.84 -2.50
N SER A 19 9.92 13.20 -3.33
CA SER A 19 11.30 13.59 -3.67
C SER A 19 12.37 13.38 -2.60
N LYS A 20 12.13 12.55 -1.58
CA LYS A 20 13.22 12.12 -0.68
C LYS A 20 13.93 10.90 -1.25
N GLN A 21 15.26 10.91 -1.18
CA GLN A 21 16.01 9.68 -1.47
C GLN A 21 15.76 8.67 -0.35
N ILE A 22 15.79 7.38 -0.67
CA ILE A 22 15.60 6.31 0.32
C ILE A 22 16.62 6.40 1.49
N SER A 23 17.80 6.98 1.22
CA SER A 23 18.86 7.26 2.19
C SER A 23 18.55 8.40 3.17
N GLU A 24 17.56 9.24 2.88
CA GLU A 24 17.13 10.36 3.72
C GLU A 24 15.97 9.98 4.66
N ILE A 25 15.50 8.74 4.59
CA ILE A 25 14.43 8.22 5.44
C ILE A 25 14.95 7.99 6.84
N ASP A 26 14.35 8.69 7.82
CA ASP A 26 14.79 8.63 9.21
C ASP A 26 14.30 7.36 9.91
N ILE A 27 15.15 6.32 9.90
CA ILE A 27 14.92 5.05 10.61
C ILE A 27 14.72 5.27 12.12
N LYS A 28 15.31 6.31 12.72
CA LYS A 28 15.17 6.58 14.16
C LYS A 28 13.75 6.98 14.52
N ARG A 29 13.06 7.65 13.59
CA ARG A 29 11.63 7.98 13.74
C ARG A 29 10.80 6.70 13.77
N LEU A 30 11.02 5.78 12.84
CA LEU A 30 10.31 4.49 12.81
C LEU A 30 10.53 3.66 14.09
N ASN A 31 11.77 3.64 14.61
CA ASN A 31 12.04 2.98 15.89
C ASN A 31 11.33 3.67 17.07
N SER A 32 11.21 5.00 17.03
CA SER A 32 10.48 5.77 18.06
C SER A 32 8.96 5.56 17.99
N ASP A 33 8.44 5.28 16.80
CA ASP A 33 7.02 4.98 16.54
C ASP A 33 6.65 3.51 16.92
N GLY A 34 7.62 2.72 17.39
CA GLY A 34 7.37 1.37 17.92
C GLY A 34 7.49 0.25 16.89
N TYR A 35 8.18 0.49 15.77
CA TYR A 35 8.59 -0.54 14.82
C TYR A 35 9.89 -1.21 15.28
N THR A 36 10.03 -2.51 15.01
CA THR A 36 11.27 -3.23 15.31
C THR A 36 12.25 -3.17 14.14
N ASP A 37 13.55 -3.26 14.43
CA ASP A 37 14.58 -3.31 13.38
C ASP A 37 14.33 -4.46 12.38
N ALA A 38 13.78 -5.59 12.84
CA ALA A 38 13.43 -6.71 11.97
C ALA A 38 12.33 -6.34 10.97
N GLU A 39 11.28 -5.62 11.41
CA GLU A 39 10.18 -5.16 10.54
C GLU A 39 10.67 -4.12 9.54
N ILE A 40 11.49 -3.17 9.99
CA ILE A 40 12.08 -2.12 9.16
C ILE A 40 12.98 -2.73 8.09
N ASN A 41 13.90 -3.62 8.48
CA ASN A 41 14.80 -4.29 7.55
C ASN A 41 14.04 -5.16 6.52
N THR A 42 12.94 -5.80 6.94
CA THR A 42 12.09 -6.57 6.02
C THR A 42 11.44 -5.66 4.97
N ALA A 43 10.93 -4.50 5.40
CA ALA A 43 10.34 -3.52 4.48
C ALA A 43 11.38 -2.98 3.48
N PHE A 44 12.57 -2.58 3.95
CA PHE A 44 13.65 -2.14 3.07
C PHE A 44 14.08 -3.24 2.10
N ALA A 45 14.27 -4.47 2.56
CA ALA A 45 14.64 -5.60 1.71
C ALA A 45 13.62 -5.83 0.58
N TRP A 46 12.33 -5.71 0.86
CA TRP A 46 11.29 -5.80 -0.16
C TRP A 46 11.38 -4.66 -1.18
N ILE A 47 11.57 -3.41 -0.74
CA ILE A 47 11.69 -2.24 -1.62
C ILE A 47 12.94 -2.38 -2.51
N PHE A 48 14.09 -2.73 -1.94
CA PHE A 48 15.31 -2.96 -2.71
C PHE A 48 15.15 -4.09 -3.72
N SER A 49 14.48 -5.19 -3.34
CA SER A 49 14.18 -6.28 -4.28
C SER A 49 13.34 -5.83 -5.47
N LYS A 50 12.42 -4.88 -5.29
CA LYS A 50 11.61 -4.30 -6.36
C LYS A 50 12.41 -3.35 -7.26
N ILE A 51 13.33 -2.58 -6.69
CA ILE A 51 14.25 -1.73 -7.47
C ILE A 51 15.19 -2.59 -8.32
N ASP A 52 15.76 -3.64 -7.72
CA ASP A 52 16.74 -4.52 -8.37
C ASP A 52 16.10 -5.36 -9.50
N SER A 53 14.83 -5.76 -9.34
CA SER A 53 14.09 -6.45 -10.40
C SER A 53 13.74 -5.55 -11.59
N GLY A 54 14.03 -4.23 -11.51
CA GLY A 54 13.64 -3.26 -12.54
C GLY A 54 12.13 -3.07 -12.64
N GLU A 55 11.36 -3.59 -11.69
CA GLU A 55 9.94 -3.31 -11.58
C GLU A 55 9.75 -1.83 -11.22
N LYS A 56 8.79 -1.18 -11.89
CA LYS A 56 8.47 0.21 -11.59
C LYS A 56 7.83 0.23 -10.21
N LEU A 57 8.53 0.84 -9.24
CA LEU A 57 8.05 1.03 -7.86
C LEU A 57 6.73 1.81 -7.77
N PHE A 58 6.41 2.56 -8.82
CA PHE A 58 5.17 3.28 -8.94
C PHE A 58 4.50 2.80 -10.22
N ALA A 59 3.19 2.61 -10.17
CA ALA A 59 2.42 2.45 -11.38
C ALA A 59 2.75 3.64 -12.30
N GLU A 60 3.23 3.35 -13.51
CA GLU A 60 3.17 4.36 -14.55
C GLU A 60 1.71 4.75 -14.69
N SER A 61 1.44 6.05 -14.70
CA SER A 61 0.17 6.60 -15.17
C SER A 61 0.03 6.22 -16.64
N SER A 62 -0.23 4.96 -16.93
CA SER A 62 -0.50 4.49 -18.27
C SER A 62 -1.78 5.20 -18.67
N GLU A 63 -1.71 5.93 -19.78
CA GLU A 63 -2.82 6.72 -20.31
C GLU A 63 -4.05 5.86 -20.70
N THR A 64 -4.01 4.55 -20.45
CA THR A 64 -4.98 3.55 -20.93
C THR A 64 -6.02 3.08 -19.92
N SER A 65 -6.08 3.61 -18.69
CA SER A 65 -7.29 3.43 -17.86
C SER A 65 -7.51 4.59 -16.88
N LYS A 66 -7.95 5.74 -17.41
CA LYS A 66 -8.62 6.81 -16.62
C LYS A 66 -9.96 6.37 -16.03
N SER A 67 -10.21 5.07 -15.91
CA SER A 67 -11.40 4.53 -15.26
C SER A 67 -11.10 4.42 -13.78
N HIS A 68 -11.23 5.55 -13.07
CA HIS A 68 -11.26 5.51 -11.61
C HIS A 68 -12.52 4.75 -11.20
N ARG A 69 -12.34 3.58 -10.61
CA ARG A 69 -13.44 2.84 -9.97
C ARG A 69 -13.98 3.69 -8.84
N PHE A 70 -15.29 3.89 -8.83
CA PHE A 70 -16.01 4.44 -7.68
C PHE A 70 -16.53 3.29 -6.84
N PHE A 71 -16.29 3.35 -5.52
CA PHE A 71 -16.83 2.36 -4.61
C PHE A 71 -18.37 2.38 -4.64
N HIS A 72 -18.99 1.21 -4.77
CA HIS A 72 -20.44 1.10 -4.78
C HIS A 72 -21.04 1.36 -3.39
N SER A 73 -22.32 1.73 -3.32
CA SER A 73 -22.99 2.04 -2.04
C SER A 73 -22.93 0.88 -1.02
N ALA A 74 -23.00 -0.36 -1.49
CA ALA A 74 -22.84 -1.55 -0.66
C ALA A 74 -21.40 -1.72 -0.13
N GLU A 75 -20.39 -1.28 -0.88
CA GLU A 75 -18.99 -1.36 -0.48
C GLU A 75 -18.71 -0.30 0.60
N GLN A 76 -19.25 0.90 0.41
CA GLN A 76 -19.18 2.01 1.35
C GLN A 76 -19.90 1.76 2.68
N SER A 77 -20.90 0.87 2.71
CA SER A 77 -21.59 0.53 3.95
C SER A 77 -20.83 -0.49 4.80
N ILE A 78 -19.92 -1.26 4.19
CA ILE A 78 -19.13 -2.30 4.85
C ILE A 78 -17.73 -1.80 5.23
N MET A 79 -17.13 -0.95 4.39
CA MET A 79 -15.78 -0.41 4.61
C MET A 79 -15.82 1.01 5.19
N SER A 80 -14.90 1.32 6.11
CA SER A 80 -14.70 2.70 6.57
C SER A 80 -14.05 3.56 5.49
N THR A 81 -14.23 4.87 5.57
CA THR A 81 -13.56 5.84 4.68
C THR A 81 -12.04 5.70 4.73
N GLU A 82 -11.48 5.39 5.90
CA GLU A 82 -10.04 5.17 6.08
C GLU A 82 -9.57 3.92 5.34
N ALA A 83 -10.31 2.81 5.44
CA ALA A 83 -9.99 1.57 4.75
C ALA A 83 -10.05 1.73 3.21
N MET A 84 -11.06 2.43 2.71
CA MET A 84 -11.16 2.75 1.28
C MET A 84 -10.00 3.64 0.83
N GLY A 85 -9.66 4.67 1.60
CA GLY A 85 -8.53 5.55 1.30
C GLY A 85 -7.20 4.80 1.27
N TYR A 86 -7.02 3.84 2.18
CA TYR A 86 -5.82 3.00 2.23
C TYR A 86 -5.72 2.08 1.01
N LEU A 87 -6.83 1.47 0.57
CA LEU A 87 -6.89 0.67 -0.66
C LEU A 87 -6.50 1.49 -1.90
N ILE A 88 -7.06 2.71 -2.03
CA ILE A 88 -6.70 3.64 -3.12
C ILE A 88 -5.19 3.94 -3.06
N GLN A 89 -4.66 4.23 -1.88
CA GLN A 89 -3.24 4.53 -1.72
C GLN A 89 -2.36 3.35 -2.16
N MET A 90 -2.69 2.12 -1.76
CA MET A 90 -1.93 0.94 -2.16
C MET A 90 -1.91 0.74 -3.68
N LYS A 91 -3.03 1.01 -4.35
CA LYS A 91 -3.15 0.93 -5.80
C LYS A 91 -2.33 2.02 -6.51
N GLU A 92 -2.42 3.25 -6.03
CA GLU A 92 -1.64 4.38 -6.56
C GLU A 92 -0.13 4.18 -6.38
N LEU A 93 0.26 3.47 -5.33
CA LEU A 93 1.64 3.04 -5.09
C LEU A 93 2.04 1.81 -5.93
N GLY A 94 1.14 1.23 -6.72
CA GLY A 94 1.40 0.04 -7.53
C GLY A 94 1.62 -1.24 -6.72
N MET A 95 1.23 -1.25 -5.44
CA MET A 95 1.37 -2.42 -4.57
C MET A 95 0.32 -3.48 -4.85
N ILE A 96 -0.83 -3.05 -5.37
CA ILE A 96 -1.95 -3.89 -5.77
C ILE A 96 -2.41 -3.48 -7.16
N THR A 97 -2.85 -4.47 -7.94
CA THR A 97 -3.47 -4.26 -9.25
C THR A 97 -4.98 -4.04 -9.12
N ASP A 98 -5.64 -3.66 -10.22
CA ASP A 98 -7.12 -3.61 -10.29
C ASP A 98 -7.76 -4.95 -9.88
N MET A 99 -7.13 -6.07 -10.27
CA MET A 99 -7.62 -7.41 -9.91
C MET A 99 -7.45 -7.70 -8.42
N ASP A 100 -6.35 -7.26 -7.82
CA ASP A 100 -6.12 -7.42 -6.39
C ASP A 100 -7.12 -6.59 -5.57
N GLU A 101 -7.44 -5.38 -6.02
CA GLU A 101 -8.46 -4.51 -5.40
C GLU A 101 -9.83 -5.22 -5.36
N GLU A 102 -10.28 -5.79 -6.49
CA GLU A 102 -11.53 -6.57 -6.55
C GLU A 102 -11.51 -7.78 -5.61
N LEU A 103 -10.41 -8.55 -5.60
CA LEU A 103 -10.28 -9.73 -4.74
C LEU A 103 -10.31 -9.38 -3.25
N ILE A 104 -9.74 -8.23 -2.85
CA ILE A 104 -9.77 -7.75 -1.47
C ILE A 104 -11.20 -7.39 -1.09
N ILE A 105 -11.91 -6.62 -1.94
CA ILE A 105 -13.29 -6.20 -1.69
C ILE A 105 -14.22 -7.41 -1.61
N ASP A 106 -14.12 -8.35 -2.54
CA ASP A 106 -14.88 -9.60 -2.51
C ASP A 106 -14.69 -10.34 -1.19
N LYS A 107 -13.44 -10.50 -0.73
CA LYS A 107 -13.15 -11.15 0.55
C LYS A 107 -13.79 -10.43 1.74
N ILE A 108 -13.76 -9.10 1.75
CA ILE A 108 -14.39 -8.29 2.81
C ILE A 108 -15.90 -8.54 2.82
N PHE A 109 -16.54 -8.55 1.64
CA PHE A 109 -17.97 -8.85 1.51
C PHE A 109 -18.31 -10.26 2.00
N TRP A 110 -17.56 -11.27 1.56
CA TRP A 110 -17.77 -12.65 1.99
C TRP A 110 -17.66 -12.82 3.51
N GLN A 111 -16.76 -12.07 4.16
CA GLN A 111 -16.65 -12.07 5.61
C GLN A 111 -17.77 -11.29 6.30
N ALA A 112 -18.19 -10.17 5.75
CA ALA A 112 -19.27 -9.35 6.30
C ALA A 112 -20.62 -10.09 6.30
N ILE A 113 -20.90 -10.88 5.26
CA ILE A 113 -22.16 -11.65 5.13
C ILE A 113 -22.19 -12.86 6.09
N ARG A 114 -21.02 -13.33 6.56
CA ARG A 114 -20.91 -14.45 7.51
C ARG A 114 -21.08 -14.06 8.98
N LYS A 115 -21.25 -12.79 9.28
CA LYS A 115 -21.33 -12.24 10.64
C LYS A 115 -22.79 -11.94 11.01
#